data_AF-A0A8J2MXP3-F1
#
_entry.id   AF-A0A8J2MXP3-F1
#
_cell.length_a   1.000
_cell.length_b   1.000
_cell.length_c   1.000
_cell.angle_alpha   90.00
_cell.angle_beta   90.00
_cell.angle_gamma   90.00
#
_symmetry.space_group_name_H-M   'P 1'
#
loop_
_entity.id
_entity.type
_entity.pdbx_description
1 polymer ?
#
loop_
_entity_poly.entity_id
_entity_poly.type
_entity_poly.pdbx_seq_one_letter_code
_entity_poly.pdbx_strand_id
1 'polypeptide(L)'
;MLAASLHGLDTAGTTAGNQNITFSYESSHVSQRIDKLAILGPTFTFGRADLQPMDYSLVVQGGDEGFAAVVRGSYNIYDPSGGPTGYTDGLLAEYLISDAHKWDPLLVSTILSNGNFTSRQEEILSGMAFQGGQSTQLRTLRRCPMLTEQQVHDEQLGLTVLFDPQTNLPYIIRSYEDHHFFGPSTHDLKVSDYVTVGGVQLPTRFKTIYNNKHLLGDYRADEVMVNSQLLSDFFSAPGNSTVPETSIPIRDPEYSFAEIGELAAIHLWGGAYPGSLDVLEATQPLADVPGLWELNIAGGMGMRQAVVELADGSVIVLDAPPHQSKVIIEWANQTLGKAVTHVWPTHHHHDHAFGVADFVANGAQLIVPEQAVDYYSGLNLKRDQVLTYKFGKPLMLSDEQTQLALVDMQATIHAHDHGYAYIRPACPASNSSTAIFDADHGNLNFIEEFDHNAIEELVAALAADGVASNAK
;
A
#
# COMPACT_ATOMS: atom_id res chain seq x y z
N MET A 1 -0.54 -1.19 -11.98
CA MET A 1 -0.67 -0.64 -10.61
C MET A 1 -0.04 -1.64 -9.67
N LEU A 2 0.90 -1.21 -8.83
CA LEU A 2 1.98 -2.05 -8.35
C LEU A 2 2.36 -1.74 -6.89
N ALA A 3 2.74 -2.79 -6.15
CA ALA A 3 3.31 -2.78 -4.81
C ALA A 3 4.71 -2.15 -4.80
N ALA A 4 5.01 -1.38 -3.76
CA ALA A 4 6.30 -0.72 -3.57
C ALA A 4 7.36 -1.74 -3.12
N SER A 5 8.51 -1.82 -3.81
CA SER A 5 9.61 -2.75 -3.49
C SER A 5 10.80 -2.08 -2.82
N LEU A 6 11.68 -2.90 -2.22
CA LEU A 6 13.04 -2.55 -1.79
C LEU A 6 13.90 -1.88 -2.88
N HIS A 7 13.73 -2.26 -4.16
CA HIS A 7 14.57 -1.77 -5.28
C HIS A 7 13.79 -1.31 -6.52
N GLY A 8 12.46 -1.20 -6.45
CA GLY A 8 11.63 -0.87 -7.62
C GLY A 8 10.16 -1.23 -7.43
N LEU A 9 9.66 -2.07 -8.32
CA LEU A 9 8.30 -2.62 -8.33
C LEU A 9 8.46 -4.12 -8.09
N ASP A 10 7.91 -4.66 -6.99
CA ASP A 10 8.18 -6.04 -6.56
C ASP A 10 7.35 -6.97 -7.44
N THR A 11 6.04 -6.97 -7.19
CA THR A 11 5.08 -7.79 -7.91
C THR A 11 3.83 -6.99 -8.25
N ALA A 12 3.37 -7.07 -9.50
CA ALA A 12 2.27 -6.25 -9.98
C ALA A 12 0.91 -6.67 -9.43
N GLY A 13 0.23 -5.75 -8.73
CA GLY A 13 -1.18 -5.91 -8.38
C GLY A 13 -2.06 -5.98 -9.61
N THR A 14 -1.87 -5.07 -10.56
CA THR A 14 -2.54 -5.08 -11.86
C THR A 14 -1.50 -5.03 -12.97
N THR A 15 -1.48 -6.06 -13.82
CA THR A 15 -0.51 -6.24 -14.91
C THR A 15 -0.97 -5.62 -16.22
N ALA A 16 -2.27 -5.58 -16.46
CA ALA A 16 -2.88 -5.05 -17.66
C ALA A 16 -4.34 -4.68 -17.40
N GLY A 17 -4.98 -4.02 -18.36
CA GLY A 17 -6.39 -3.65 -18.26
C GLY A 17 -6.79 -2.59 -19.27
N ASN A 18 -8.04 -2.16 -19.17
CA ASN A 18 -8.54 -0.98 -19.86
C ASN A 18 -9.40 -0.14 -18.90
N GLN A 19 -9.54 1.14 -19.23
CA GLN A 19 -10.47 2.00 -18.50
C GLN A 19 -11.01 3.10 -19.42
N ASN A 20 -12.27 3.46 -19.21
CA ASN A 20 -12.86 4.66 -19.76
C ASN A 20 -13.07 5.65 -18.62
N ILE A 21 -12.46 6.83 -18.73
CA ILE A 21 -12.65 7.93 -17.78
C ILE A 21 -13.51 8.98 -18.46
N THR A 22 -14.69 9.23 -17.89
CA THR A 22 -15.66 10.20 -18.41
C THR A 22 -15.88 11.28 -17.39
N PHE A 23 -15.87 12.53 -17.81
CA PHE A 23 -16.17 13.69 -16.96
C PHE A 23 -17.49 14.34 -17.38
N SER A 24 -18.24 14.85 -16.41
CA SER A 24 -19.37 15.75 -16.62
C SER A 24 -19.04 17.13 -16.06
N TYR A 25 -19.47 18.16 -16.81
CA TYR A 25 -19.29 19.58 -16.47
C TYR A 25 -20.63 20.31 -16.35
N GLU A 26 -21.72 19.57 -16.11
CA GLU A 26 -23.05 20.15 -15.86
C GLU A 26 -23.13 20.84 -14.48
N SER A 27 -22.28 20.40 -13.54
CA SER A 27 -22.14 20.96 -12.20
C SER A 27 -20.84 21.77 -12.07
N SER A 28 -20.74 22.61 -11.04
CA SER A 28 -19.53 23.38 -10.72
C SER A 28 -18.44 22.60 -10.00
N HIS A 29 -18.71 21.36 -9.60
CA HIS A 29 -17.77 20.45 -8.95
C HIS A 29 -17.37 19.32 -9.92
N VAL A 30 -16.28 18.61 -9.62
CA VAL A 30 -15.87 17.46 -10.42
C VAL A 30 -16.97 16.38 -10.38
N SER A 31 -17.24 15.78 -11.54
CA SER A 31 -18.09 14.61 -11.68
C SER A 31 -17.42 13.67 -12.68
N GLN A 32 -17.04 12.49 -12.21
CA GLN A 32 -16.24 11.53 -12.95
C GLN A 32 -16.89 10.16 -12.88
N ARG A 33 -16.84 9.42 -13.98
CA ARG A 33 -17.12 7.99 -14.02
C ARG A 33 -15.92 7.26 -14.60
N ILE A 34 -15.53 6.18 -13.93
CA ILE A 34 -14.46 5.28 -14.35
C ILE A 34 -15.08 3.91 -14.58
N ASP A 35 -15.16 3.46 -15.82
CA ASP A 35 -15.44 2.06 -16.14
C ASP A 35 -14.09 1.34 -16.31
N LYS A 36 -13.81 0.35 -15.48
CA LYS A 36 -12.48 -0.26 -15.37
C LYS A 36 -12.55 -1.78 -15.49
N LEU A 37 -11.64 -2.32 -16.29
CA LEU A 37 -11.30 -3.74 -16.34
C LEU A 37 -9.82 -3.89 -15.99
N ALA A 38 -9.51 -4.47 -14.83
CA ALA A 38 -8.15 -4.70 -14.37
C ALA A 38 -7.82 -6.20 -14.32
N ILE A 39 -6.75 -6.58 -15.01
CA ILE A 39 -6.18 -7.93 -14.97
C ILE A 39 -5.21 -7.98 -13.80
N LEU A 40 -5.56 -8.78 -12.80
CA LEU A 40 -4.75 -8.97 -11.61
C LEU A 40 -3.43 -9.65 -11.95
N GLY A 41 -2.37 -9.30 -11.24
CA GLY A 41 -1.09 -9.97 -11.37
C GLY A 41 -0.89 -11.08 -10.35
N PRO A 42 0.24 -11.81 -10.46
CA PRO A 42 0.52 -12.99 -9.65
C PRO A 42 0.66 -12.68 -8.16
N THR A 43 0.86 -11.41 -7.78
CA THR A 43 0.92 -11.02 -6.36
C THR A 43 -0.33 -11.39 -5.57
N PHE A 44 -1.46 -11.63 -6.24
CA PHE A 44 -2.73 -11.99 -5.60
C PHE A 44 -3.02 -13.47 -5.56
N THR A 45 -2.10 -14.33 -6.05
CA THR A 45 -2.34 -15.78 -6.02
C THR A 45 -2.41 -16.33 -4.60
N PHE A 46 -1.84 -15.63 -3.61
CA PHE A 46 -2.08 -15.95 -2.19
C PHE A 46 -3.58 -15.92 -1.90
N GLY A 47 -4.28 -14.81 -2.14
CA GLY A 47 -5.70 -14.71 -1.83
C GLY A 47 -6.63 -15.40 -2.83
N ARG A 48 -6.19 -15.63 -4.08
CA ARG A 48 -7.06 -16.05 -5.20
C ARG A 48 -6.30 -16.83 -6.28
N ALA A 49 -6.49 -18.15 -6.37
CA ALA A 49 -5.87 -18.96 -7.42
C ALA A 49 -6.28 -18.56 -8.86
N ASP A 50 -7.57 -18.27 -9.10
CA ASP A 50 -8.12 -18.09 -10.45
C ASP A 50 -8.02 -16.66 -11.01
N LEU A 51 -7.42 -15.70 -10.28
CA LEU A 51 -7.13 -14.30 -10.67
C LEU A 51 -8.13 -13.63 -11.65
N GLN A 52 -9.42 -13.89 -11.48
CA GLN A 52 -10.47 -13.30 -12.33
C GLN A 52 -10.33 -11.76 -12.32
N PRO A 53 -10.47 -11.10 -13.49
CA PRO A 53 -10.33 -9.65 -13.60
C PRO A 53 -11.30 -8.90 -12.69
N MET A 54 -10.88 -7.73 -12.23
CA MET A 54 -11.77 -6.76 -11.57
C MET A 54 -12.48 -5.95 -12.67
N ASP A 55 -13.77 -6.19 -12.88
CA ASP A 55 -14.61 -5.45 -13.83
C ASP A 55 -15.69 -4.66 -13.07
N TYR A 56 -15.49 -3.34 -12.95
CA TYR A 56 -16.39 -2.50 -12.17
C TYR A 56 -16.54 -1.10 -12.77
N SER A 57 -17.52 -0.36 -12.28
CA SER A 57 -17.70 1.06 -12.59
C SER A 57 -17.79 1.87 -11.31
N LEU A 58 -17.03 2.95 -11.24
CA LEU A 58 -16.99 3.90 -10.14
C LEU A 58 -17.54 5.25 -10.60
N VAL A 59 -18.40 5.87 -9.79
CA VAL A 59 -18.81 7.26 -9.93
C VAL A 59 -18.20 8.05 -8.77
N VAL A 60 -17.61 9.20 -9.09
CA VAL A 60 -17.03 10.14 -8.13
C VAL A 60 -17.66 11.51 -8.36
N GLN A 61 -18.12 12.14 -7.29
CA GLN A 61 -18.72 13.46 -7.31
C GLN A 61 -18.13 14.32 -6.19
N GLY A 62 -17.63 15.50 -6.52
CA GLY A 62 -17.20 16.50 -5.54
C GLY A 62 -18.34 17.38 -5.03
N GLY A 63 -18.00 18.42 -4.27
CA GLY A 63 -18.94 19.40 -3.72
C GLY A 63 -19.43 19.04 -2.31
N ASP A 64 -20.35 19.85 -1.77
CA ASP A 64 -20.83 19.74 -0.37
C ASP A 64 -21.55 18.40 -0.07
N GLU A 65 -22.12 17.76 -1.10
CA GLU A 65 -22.73 16.43 -1.05
C GLU A 65 -21.91 15.41 -1.86
N GLY A 66 -20.58 15.58 -1.87
CA GLY A 66 -19.66 14.70 -2.60
C GLY A 66 -19.74 13.25 -2.13
N PHE A 67 -19.32 12.33 -2.99
CA PHE A 67 -19.24 10.90 -2.72
C PHE A 67 -18.36 10.18 -3.75
N ALA A 68 -17.99 8.95 -3.43
CA ALA A 68 -17.61 7.95 -4.43
C ALA A 68 -18.43 6.67 -4.23
N ALA A 69 -18.79 6.02 -5.34
CA ALA A 69 -19.63 4.82 -5.30
C ALA A 69 -19.35 3.88 -6.46
N VAL A 70 -19.28 2.59 -6.15
CA VAL A 70 -19.21 1.51 -7.13
C VAL A 70 -20.64 1.20 -7.59
N VAL A 71 -20.92 1.50 -8.85
CA VAL A 71 -22.27 1.45 -9.45
C VAL A 71 -22.49 0.23 -10.35
N ARG A 72 -21.43 -0.49 -10.72
CA ARG A 72 -21.46 -1.74 -11.48
C ARG A 72 -20.32 -2.63 -11.01
N GLY A 73 -20.56 -3.94 -10.94
CA GLY A 73 -19.55 -4.93 -10.55
C GLY A 73 -19.08 -4.72 -9.11
N SER A 74 -17.95 -5.33 -8.76
CA SER A 74 -17.47 -5.33 -7.40
C SER A 74 -16.05 -4.77 -7.30
N TYR A 75 -15.83 -3.95 -6.27
CA TYR A 75 -14.50 -3.49 -5.88
C TYR A 75 -13.85 -4.40 -4.83
N ASN A 76 -14.59 -5.38 -4.30
CA ASN A 76 -14.04 -6.36 -3.38
C ASN A 76 -13.19 -7.36 -4.15
N ILE A 77 -11.88 -7.37 -3.90
CA ILE A 77 -10.96 -8.28 -4.58
C ILE A 77 -11.33 -9.75 -4.38
N TYR A 78 -11.92 -10.11 -3.23
CA TYR A 78 -12.32 -11.48 -2.90
C TYR A 78 -13.69 -11.88 -3.49
N ASP A 79 -14.45 -10.94 -4.04
CA ASP A 79 -15.70 -11.20 -4.76
C ASP A 79 -15.77 -10.33 -6.02
N PRO A 80 -14.92 -10.60 -7.03
CA PRO A 80 -14.86 -9.80 -8.27
C PRO A 80 -16.13 -9.90 -9.11
N SER A 81 -16.90 -10.99 -8.95
CA SER A 81 -18.15 -11.24 -9.65
C SER A 81 -19.39 -10.69 -8.93
N GLY A 82 -19.18 -10.07 -7.76
CA GLY A 82 -20.22 -9.50 -6.93
C GLY A 82 -20.99 -8.38 -7.62
N GLY A 83 -22.15 -8.06 -7.04
CA GLY A 83 -22.92 -6.87 -7.42
C GLY A 83 -22.24 -5.57 -6.99
N PRO A 84 -22.81 -4.40 -7.36
CA PRO A 84 -22.33 -3.09 -6.93
C PRO A 84 -22.11 -3.03 -5.42
N THR A 85 -20.86 -2.79 -5.00
CA THR A 85 -20.52 -2.65 -3.58
C THR A 85 -21.09 -1.37 -2.96
N GLY A 86 -21.53 -0.41 -3.79
CA GLY A 86 -22.21 0.79 -3.33
C GLY A 86 -21.25 1.92 -2.99
N TYR A 87 -21.68 2.82 -2.10
CA TYR A 87 -20.87 3.93 -1.63
C TYR A 87 -19.59 3.45 -0.94
N THR A 88 -18.47 4.12 -1.21
CA THR A 88 -17.24 3.93 -0.45
C THR A 88 -17.34 4.64 0.90
N ASP A 89 -16.41 4.37 1.81
CA ASP A 89 -16.26 5.21 3.00
C ASP A 89 -15.74 6.61 2.63
N GLY A 90 -15.90 7.56 3.56
CA GLY A 90 -15.56 8.96 3.38
C GLY A 90 -14.06 9.24 3.16
N LEU A 91 -13.15 8.41 3.68
CA LEU A 91 -11.71 8.60 3.48
C LEU A 91 -11.34 8.24 2.03
N LEU A 92 -11.83 7.10 1.54
CA LEU A 92 -11.64 6.72 0.14
C LEU A 92 -12.36 7.68 -0.81
N ALA A 93 -13.56 8.14 -0.47
CA ALA A 93 -14.30 9.12 -1.28
C ALA A 93 -13.49 10.42 -1.46
N GLU A 94 -12.93 10.95 -0.37
CA GLU A 94 -12.10 12.15 -0.38
C GLU A 94 -10.81 11.97 -1.21
N TYR A 95 -10.12 10.82 -1.07
CA TYR A 95 -8.98 10.49 -1.92
C TYR A 95 -9.35 10.44 -3.41
N LEU A 96 -10.45 9.77 -3.75
CA LEU A 96 -10.92 9.63 -5.13
C LEU A 96 -11.38 10.97 -5.73
N ILE A 97 -11.96 11.86 -4.94
CA ILE A 97 -12.30 13.22 -5.39
C ILE A 97 -11.03 14.02 -5.68
N SER A 98 -10.02 13.95 -4.80
CA SER A 98 -8.72 14.57 -5.04
C SER A 98 -8.07 14.03 -6.33
N ASP A 99 -8.08 12.72 -6.54
CA ASP A 99 -7.55 12.11 -7.75
C ASP A 99 -8.37 12.50 -9.00
N ALA A 100 -9.71 12.54 -8.90
CA ALA A 100 -10.58 12.99 -9.99
C ALA A 100 -10.22 14.42 -10.46
N HIS A 101 -9.92 15.33 -9.53
CA HIS A 101 -9.40 16.66 -9.88
C HIS A 101 -8.04 16.62 -10.58
N LYS A 102 -7.13 15.72 -10.18
CA LYS A 102 -5.82 15.57 -10.87
C LYS A 102 -5.98 15.15 -12.33
N TRP A 103 -6.96 14.29 -12.60
CA TRP A 103 -7.24 13.78 -13.94
C TRP A 103 -8.15 14.70 -14.78
N ASP A 104 -8.75 15.74 -14.20
CA ASP A 104 -9.72 16.59 -14.87
C ASP A 104 -9.10 17.43 -16.01
N PRO A 105 -9.56 17.27 -17.27
CA PRO A 105 -9.16 18.13 -18.39
C PRO A 105 -9.32 19.63 -18.16
N LEU A 106 -10.22 20.06 -17.26
CA LEU A 106 -10.44 21.47 -16.93
C LEU A 106 -9.72 21.94 -15.66
N LEU A 107 -8.82 21.13 -15.08
CA LEU A 107 -8.11 21.46 -13.83
C LEU A 107 -7.52 22.87 -13.81
N VAL A 108 -6.78 23.27 -14.86
CA VAL A 108 -6.16 24.61 -14.91
C VAL A 108 -7.22 25.71 -14.90
N SER A 109 -8.37 25.50 -15.57
CA SER A 109 -9.49 26.45 -15.53
C SER A 109 -10.08 26.55 -14.12
N THR A 110 -10.23 25.40 -13.44
CA THR A 110 -10.69 25.34 -12.05
C THR A 110 -9.77 26.12 -11.11
N ILE A 111 -8.45 25.91 -11.20
CA ILE A 111 -7.44 26.63 -10.42
C ILE A 111 -7.54 28.15 -10.64
N LEU A 112 -7.67 28.58 -11.89
CA LEU A 112 -7.82 30.00 -12.21
C LEU A 112 -9.12 30.58 -11.64
N SER A 113 -10.21 29.81 -11.61
CA SER A 113 -11.50 30.24 -11.08
C SER A 113 -11.54 30.33 -9.55
N ASN A 114 -10.77 29.50 -8.84
CA ASN A 114 -10.62 29.58 -7.39
C ASN A 114 -9.96 30.90 -6.96
N GLY A 115 -9.12 31.48 -7.82
CA GLY A 115 -8.50 32.79 -7.60
C GLY A 115 -7.49 32.84 -6.45
N ASN A 116 -7.11 31.69 -5.88
CA ASN A 116 -6.20 31.56 -4.75
C ASN A 116 -5.04 30.59 -5.06
N PHE A 117 -4.33 30.85 -6.17
CA PHE A 117 -3.17 30.06 -6.56
C PHE A 117 -1.87 30.84 -6.35
N THR A 118 -0.78 30.13 -6.05
CA THR A 118 0.57 30.70 -5.97
C THR A 118 1.41 30.20 -7.14
N SER A 119 2.33 31.03 -7.61
CA SER A 119 3.32 30.62 -8.62
C SER A 119 4.69 30.48 -7.98
N ARG A 120 5.38 29.39 -8.31
CA ARG A 120 6.74 29.08 -7.86
C ARG A 120 7.56 28.51 -9.02
N GLN A 121 8.88 28.45 -8.84
CA GLN A 121 9.78 27.71 -9.71
C GLN A 121 10.37 26.54 -8.92
N GLU A 122 10.36 25.35 -9.51
CA GLU A 122 10.97 24.14 -8.96
C GLU A 122 11.94 23.55 -9.99
N GLU A 123 13.00 22.92 -9.50
CA GLU A 123 13.94 22.17 -10.32
C GLU A 123 13.52 20.70 -10.34
N ILE A 124 13.15 20.18 -11.52
CA ILE A 124 12.80 18.76 -11.64
C ILE A 124 13.99 17.97 -12.17
N LEU A 125 14.43 16.99 -11.38
CA LEU A 125 15.41 16.00 -11.83
C LEU A 125 14.72 15.01 -12.78
N SER A 126 14.93 15.13 -14.09
CA SER A 126 14.44 14.13 -15.05
C SER A 126 15.33 12.88 -15.01
N GLY A 127 14.98 11.90 -14.18
CA GLY A 127 15.74 10.65 -14.08
C GLY A 127 14.94 9.53 -13.42
N MET A 128 14.26 8.71 -14.23
CA MET A 128 13.83 7.39 -13.76
C MET A 128 15.08 6.52 -13.57
N ALA A 129 15.45 6.23 -12.32
CA ALA A 129 16.47 5.24 -12.03
C ALA A 129 15.84 3.84 -12.08
N PHE A 130 15.95 3.16 -13.22
CA PHE A 130 15.74 1.71 -13.25
C PHE A 130 16.93 1.04 -12.55
N GLN A 131 16.80 0.70 -11.27
CA GLN A 131 17.75 -0.21 -10.61
C GLN A 131 17.34 -1.66 -10.89
N GLY A 132 17.62 -2.11 -12.11
CA GLY A 132 17.62 -3.53 -12.45
C GLY A 132 19.04 -3.97 -12.73
N GLY A 133 19.68 -4.63 -11.76
CA GLY A 133 20.94 -5.35 -11.96
C GLY A 133 22.12 -4.79 -11.18
N GLN A 134 22.72 -5.64 -10.34
CA GLN A 134 24.02 -5.41 -9.75
C GLN A 134 25.05 -5.09 -10.85
N SER A 135 25.52 -3.84 -10.88
CA SER A 135 26.77 -3.51 -11.56
C SER A 135 27.41 -2.33 -10.87
N THR A 136 28.43 -2.66 -10.09
CA THR A 136 29.49 -1.78 -9.62
C THR A 136 30.16 -1.07 -10.80
N GLN A 137 29.64 0.10 -11.19
CA GLN A 137 30.41 1.17 -11.84
C GLN A 137 29.58 2.46 -11.89
N LEU A 138 29.75 3.33 -10.89
CA LEU A 138 29.38 4.74 -11.00
C LEU A 138 30.23 5.37 -12.12
N ARG A 139 29.76 5.32 -13.35
CA ARG A 139 30.19 6.20 -14.45
C ARG A 139 29.03 7.10 -14.81
N THR A 140 29.10 8.33 -14.31
CA THR A 140 28.55 9.55 -14.93
C THR A 140 27.20 9.35 -15.63
N LEU A 141 26.13 9.25 -14.84
CA LEU A 141 24.80 9.65 -15.30
C LEU A 141 24.93 11.08 -15.81
N ARG A 142 24.78 11.25 -17.13
CA ARG A 142 24.65 12.57 -17.74
C ARG A 142 23.51 13.27 -17.01
N ARG A 143 23.80 14.38 -16.32
CA ARG A 143 22.78 15.32 -15.87
C ARG A 143 21.93 15.66 -17.09
N CYS A 144 20.70 15.16 -17.14
CA CYS A 144 19.68 15.75 -18.00
C CYS A 144 19.58 17.24 -17.63
N PRO A 145 19.32 18.14 -18.60
CA PRO A 145 19.19 19.55 -18.28
C PRO A 145 18.09 19.71 -17.23
N MET A 146 18.43 20.41 -16.14
CA MET A 146 17.45 20.90 -15.17
C MET A 146 16.40 21.69 -15.94
N LEU A 147 15.15 21.22 -15.97
CA LEU A 147 14.05 22.03 -16.46
C LEU A 147 13.58 22.86 -15.27
N THR A 148 13.71 24.19 -15.37
CA THR A 148 12.96 25.10 -14.51
C THR A 148 11.55 25.18 -15.08
N GLU A 149 10.61 24.49 -14.45
CA GLU A 149 9.20 24.53 -14.87
C GLU A 149 8.49 25.66 -14.12
N GLN A 150 7.64 26.40 -14.84
CA GLN A 150 6.69 27.28 -14.17
C GLN A 150 5.63 26.38 -13.54
N GLN A 151 5.28 26.65 -12.29
CA GLN A 151 4.21 25.92 -11.62
C GLN A 151 3.17 26.87 -11.03
N VAL A 152 1.94 26.36 -10.98
CA VAL A 152 0.83 26.95 -10.23
C VAL A 152 0.38 25.95 -9.17
N HIS A 153 0.32 26.40 -7.93
CA HIS A 153 -0.19 25.63 -6.81
C HIS A 153 -1.53 26.20 -6.37
N ASP A 154 -2.55 25.35 -6.29
CA ASP A 154 -3.87 25.69 -5.78
C ASP A 154 -4.02 25.14 -4.36
N GLU A 155 -4.09 26.04 -3.38
CA GLU A 155 -4.18 25.68 -1.96
C GLU A 155 -5.52 25.03 -1.62
N GLN A 156 -6.58 25.30 -2.39
CA GLN A 156 -7.91 24.76 -2.15
C GLN A 156 -8.00 23.29 -2.58
N LEU A 157 -7.38 22.93 -3.71
CA LEU A 157 -7.31 21.56 -4.21
C LEU A 157 -6.11 20.79 -3.64
N GLY A 158 -5.10 21.50 -3.11
CA GLY A 158 -3.82 20.90 -2.71
C GLY A 158 -3.02 20.33 -3.89
N LEU A 159 -3.22 20.89 -5.10
CA LEU A 159 -2.61 20.40 -6.33
C LEU A 159 -1.67 21.42 -6.94
N THR A 160 -0.57 20.93 -7.50
CA THR A 160 0.38 21.72 -8.28
C THR A 160 0.40 21.27 -9.72
N VAL A 161 0.29 22.20 -10.66
CA VAL A 161 0.47 21.94 -12.10
C VAL A 161 1.78 22.55 -12.55
N LEU A 162 2.66 21.72 -13.12
CA LEU A 162 3.93 22.12 -13.71
C LEU A 162 3.81 22.05 -15.23
N PHE A 163 4.29 23.09 -15.90
CA PHE A 163 4.12 23.27 -17.34
C PHE A 163 5.42 23.00 -18.10
N ASP A 164 5.30 22.32 -19.24
CA ASP A 164 6.40 22.15 -20.19
C ASP A 164 6.80 23.54 -20.75
N PRO A 165 8.06 23.96 -20.64
CA PRO A 165 8.47 25.32 -20.99
C PRO A 165 8.49 25.59 -22.51
N GLN A 166 8.42 24.56 -23.35
CA GLN A 166 8.39 24.71 -24.81
C GLN A 166 6.96 24.84 -25.33
N THR A 167 6.04 24.04 -24.78
CA THR A 167 4.65 23.97 -25.24
C THR A 167 3.69 24.80 -24.39
N ASN A 168 4.09 25.15 -23.15
CA ASN A 168 3.26 25.73 -22.09
C ASN A 168 2.03 24.86 -21.73
N LEU A 169 2.04 23.58 -22.08
CA LEU A 169 1.00 22.64 -21.71
C LEU A 169 1.34 22.02 -20.34
N PRO A 170 0.33 21.56 -19.58
CA PRO A 170 0.58 20.77 -18.38
C PRO A 170 1.52 19.60 -18.69
N TYR A 171 2.41 19.28 -17.76
CA TYR A 171 3.36 18.20 -17.91
C TYR A 171 3.34 17.27 -16.69
N ILE A 172 3.25 17.85 -15.49
CA ILE A 172 3.07 17.12 -14.24
C ILE A 172 1.92 17.78 -13.46
N ILE A 173 0.99 16.96 -12.99
CA ILE A 173 0.01 17.32 -11.98
C ILE A 173 0.39 16.58 -10.70
N ARG A 174 0.66 17.31 -9.63
CA ARG A 174 1.27 16.79 -8.40
C ARG A 174 0.37 17.01 -7.20
N SER A 175 0.22 15.97 -6.39
CA SER A 175 -0.12 16.10 -4.97
C SER A 175 1.12 15.90 -4.10
N TYR A 176 1.12 16.57 -2.95
CA TYR A 176 2.07 16.30 -1.87
C TYR A 176 1.39 15.42 -0.83
N GLU A 177 2.10 14.38 -0.42
CA GLU A 177 1.62 13.37 0.50
C GLU A 177 2.70 13.11 1.56
N ASP A 178 2.34 12.42 2.63
CA ASP A 178 3.30 11.98 3.64
C ASP A 178 3.20 10.47 3.75
N HIS A 179 4.27 9.77 3.38
CA HIS A 179 4.31 8.31 3.36
C HIS A 179 5.04 7.81 4.60
N HIS A 180 4.51 6.80 5.28
CA HIS A 180 5.08 6.34 6.57
C HIS A 180 6.57 5.94 6.48
N PHE A 181 7.00 5.36 5.35
CA PHE A 181 8.43 5.06 5.13
C PHE A 181 9.24 6.13 4.43
N PHE A 182 8.67 6.85 3.45
CA PHE A 182 9.44 7.78 2.62
C PHE A 182 9.37 9.22 3.14
N GLY A 183 8.52 9.48 4.12
CA GLY A 183 8.19 10.81 4.62
C GLY A 183 7.51 11.66 3.54
N PRO A 184 7.74 12.99 3.55
CA PRO A 184 7.19 13.91 2.57
C PRO A 184 7.50 13.44 1.14
N SER A 185 6.43 13.20 0.39
CA SER A 185 6.46 12.51 -0.89
C SER A 185 5.64 13.25 -1.95
N THR A 186 5.94 12.99 -3.21
CA THR A 186 5.21 13.52 -4.36
C THR A 186 4.49 12.39 -5.10
N HIS A 187 3.21 12.57 -5.36
CA HIS A 187 2.43 11.67 -6.20
C HIS A 187 2.06 12.39 -7.50
N ASP A 188 2.80 12.07 -8.56
CA ASP A 188 2.79 12.80 -9.82
C ASP A 188 1.97 12.07 -10.88
N LEU A 189 0.97 12.74 -11.45
CA LEU A 189 0.39 12.38 -12.74
C LEU A 189 1.15 13.13 -13.84
N LYS A 190 2.02 12.41 -14.54
CA LYS A 190 2.74 12.91 -15.70
C LYS A 190 1.92 12.72 -16.96
N VAL A 191 1.72 13.80 -17.71
CA VAL A 191 0.91 13.84 -18.92
C VAL A 191 1.74 14.23 -20.14
N SER A 192 1.46 13.60 -21.29
CA SER A 192 2.20 13.82 -22.54
C SER A 192 1.41 13.35 -23.76
N ASP A 193 2.02 13.44 -24.94
CA ASP A 193 1.44 13.05 -26.23
C ASP A 193 0.11 13.77 -26.52
N TYR A 194 0.14 15.10 -26.42
CA TYR A 194 -1.03 15.95 -26.63
C TYR A 194 -1.56 15.86 -28.06
N VAL A 195 -2.89 15.77 -28.18
CA VAL A 195 -3.62 15.84 -29.44
C VAL A 195 -4.66 16.95 -29.37
N THR A 196 -4.99 17.53 -30.54
CA THR A 196 -6.04 18.54 -30.63
C THR A 196 -7.40 17.88 -30.83
N VAL A 197 -8.32 18.09 -29.88
CA VAL A 197 -9.72 17.64 -29.95
C VAL A 197 -10.62 18.84 -29.74
N GLY A 198 -11.49 19.14 -30.70
CA GLY A 198 -12.40 20.29 -30.59
C GLY A 198 -11.71 21.65 -30.37
N GLY A 199 -10.43 21.79 -30.76
CA GLY A 199 -9.64 23.00 -30.55
C GLY A 199 -8.89 23.08 -29.20
N VAL A 200 -9.01 22.07 -28.34
CA VAL A 200 -8.31 21.96 -27.05
C VAL A 200 -7.19 20.93 -27.17
N GLN A 201 -6.05 21.19 -26.52
CA GLN A 201 -4.97 20.22 -26.39
C GLN A 201 -5.26 19.27 -25.23
N LEU A 202 -5.43 17.98 -25.52
CA LEU A 202 -5.68 16.95 -24.51
C LEU A 202 -4.56 15.91 -24.53
N PRO A 203 -4.01 15.51 -23.36
CA PRO A 203 -2.97 14.49 -23.30
C PRO A 203 -3.53 13.11 -23.64
N THR A 204 -2.70 12.25 -24.22
CA THR A 204 -3.06 10.85 -24.51
C THR A 204 -2.15 9.83 -23.82
N ARG A 205 -1.11 10.27 -23.13
CA ARG A 205 -0.20 9.42 -22.36
C ARG A 205 -0.16 9.89 -20.91
N PHE A 206 -0.45 8.98 -19.99
CA PHE A 206 -0.59 9.26 -18.56
C PHE A 206 0.28 8.30 -17.76
N LYS A 207 1.15 8.82 -16.91
CA LYS A 207 1.99 8.02 -16.01
C LYS A 207 1.83 8.50 -14.59
N THR A 208 1.45 7.62 -13.68
CA THR A 208 1.46 7.92 -12.25
C THR A 208 2.80 7.50 -11.68
N ILE A 209 3.53 8.43 -11.06
CA ILE A 209 4.88 8.24 -10.58
C ILE A 209 4.98 8.75 -9.13
N TYR A 210 5.44 7.89 -8.23
CA TYR A 210 5.70 8.25 -6.84
C TYR A 210 7.17 8.63 -6.65
N ASN A 211 7.42 9.76 -5.97
CA ASN A 211 8.75 10.29 -5.67
C ASN A 211 9.68 10.35 -6.88
N ASN A 212 9.13 10.60 -8.07
CA ASN A 212 9.83 10.62 -9.36
C ASN A 212 10.68 9.34 -9.65
N LYS A 213 10.40 8.25 -8.94
CA LYS A 213 11.18 7.01 -8.95
C LYS A 213 10.32 5.79 -9.23
N HIS A 214 9.17 5.68 -8.57
CA HIS A 214 8.34 4.47 -8.61
C HIS A 214 7.19 4.67 -9.60
N LEU A 215 7.23 3.97 -10.73
CA LEU A 215 6.14 4.00 -11.72
C LEU A 215 4.97 3.17 -11.19
N LEU A 216 3.86 3.81 -10.82
CA LEU A 216 2.67 3.15 -10.31
C LEU A 216 1.72 2.74 -11.44
N GLY A 217 1.55 3.60 -12.44
CA GLY A 217 0.60 3.38 -13.53
C GLY A 217 1.11 3.94 -14.85
N ASP A 218 0.75 3.29 -15.95
CA ASP A 218 1.15 3.72 -17.29
C ASP A 218 0.02 3.46 -18.31
N TYR A 219 -0.72 4.51 -18.63
CA TYR A 219 -1.91 4.45 -19.48
C TYR A 219 -1.70 5.17 -20.81
N ARG A 220 -2.39 4.71 -21.84
CA ARG A 220 -2.49 5.40 -23.13
C ARG A 220 -3.95 5.46 -23.52
N ALA A 221 -4.44 6.66 -23.85
CA ALA A 221 -5.75 6.83 -24.43
C ALA A 221 -5.71 6.46 -25.92
N ASP A 222 -6.55 5.52 -26.32
CA ASP A 222 -6.73 5.17 -27.74
C ASP A 222 -7.65 6.17 -28.45
N GLU A 223 -8.60 6.75 -27.72
CA GLU A 223 -9.56 7.72 -28.21
C GLU A 223 -9.89 8.76 -27.14
N VAL A 224 -10.20 9.98 -27.58
CA VAL A 224 -10.71 11.06 -26.73
C VAL A 224 -11.96 11.64 -27.39
N MET A 225 -13.10 11.53 -26.70
CA MET A 225 -14.39 12.04 -27.17
C MET A 225 -14.83 13.24 -26.33
N VAL A 226 -15.51 14.20 -26.96
CA VAL A 226 -16.03 15.40 -26.32
C VAL A 226 -17.51 15.55 -26.66
N ASN A 227 -18.33 15.92 -25.66
CA ASN A 227 -19.79 16.07 -25.80
C ASN A 227 -20.49 14.81 -26.33
N SER A 228 -20.01 13.64 -25.90
CA SER A 228 -20.66 12.36 -26.19
C SER A 228 -22.07 12.34 -25.63
N GLN A 229 -23.00 11.72 -26.37
CA GLN A 229 -24.35 11.48 -25.86
C GLN A 229 -24.30 10.37 -24.81
N LEU A 230 -24.57 10.73 -23.56
CA LEU A 230 -24.61 9.82 -22.42
C LEU A 230 -26.07 9.63 -21.95
N LEU A 231 -26.33 8.53 -21.27
CA LEU A 231 -27.61 8.32 -20.60
C LEU A 231 -27.74 9.31 -19.43
N SER A 232 -28.97 9.75 -19.12
CA SER A 232 -29.22 10.74 -18.06
C SER A 232 -28.82 10.26 -16.66
N ASP A 233 -28.75 8.94 -16.46
CA ASP A 233 -28.40 8.28 -15.21
C ASP A 233 -26.93 7.80 -15.20
N PHE A 234 -26.11 8.20 -16.17
CA PHE A 234 -24.75 7.69 -16.33
C PHE A 234 -23.84 7.97 -15.12
N PHE A 235 -24.07 9.10 -14.43
CA PHE A 235 -23.38 9.51 -13.20
C PHE A 235 -24.23 9.33 -11.94
N SER A 236 -25.34 8.59 -12.00
CA SER A 236 -26.20 8.40 -10.82
C SER A 236 -25.55 7.50 -9.77
N ALA A 237 -25.69 7.89 -8.51
CA ALA A 237 -25.31 7.08 -7.35
C ALA A 237 -26.25 5.86 -7.18
N PRO A 238 -25.82 4.79 -6.49
CA PRO A 238 -26.68 3.65 -6.23
C PRO A 238 -27.79 4.00 -5.22
N GLY A 239 -28.97 3.37 -5.36
CA GLY A 239 -30.07 3.51 -4.39
C GLY A 239 -30.96 4.75 -4.58
N ASN A 240 -31.46 5.31 -3.47
CA ASN A 240 -32.41 6.45 -3.46
C ASN A 240 -31.74 7.83 -3.52
N SER A 241 -30.48 7.89 -3.96
CA SER A 241 -29.68 9.12 -4.07
C SER A 241 -29.38 9.83 -2.73
N THR A 242 -29.53 9.14 -1.60
CA THR A 242 -29.08 9.67 -0.30
C THR A 242 -27.69 9.11 0.02
N VAL A 243 -26.69 9.98 0.13
CA VAL A 243 -25.34 9.61 0.54
C VAL A 243 -25.34 9.25 2.03
N PRO A 244 -24.86 8.05 2.44
CA PRO A 244 -24.71 7.70 3.85
C PRO A 244 -23.71 8.64 4.55
N GLU A 245 -23.94 8.92 5.84
CA GLU A 245 -23.05 9.80 6.63
C GLU A 245 -21.59 9.30 6.65
N THR A 246 -21.39 7.98 6.71
CA THR A 246 -20.06 7.33 6.67
C THR A 246 -19.35 7.44 5.32
N SER A 247 -20.07 7.88 4.28
CA SER A 247 -19.59 8.02 2.91
C SER A 247 -19.36 9.48 2.50
N ILE A 248 -19.69 10.42 3.39
CA ILE A 248 -19.38 11.84 3.18
C ILE A 248 -17.85 12.00 3.20
N PRO A 249 -17.26 12.66 2.19
CA PRO A 249 -15.81 12.87 2.10
C PRO A 249 -15.25 13.52 3.37
N ILE A 250 -14.20 12.91 3.93
CA ILE A 250 -13.51 13.41 5.12
C ILE A 250 -11.99 13.26 4.99
N ARG A 251 -11.25 14.19 5.59
CA ARG A 251 -9.80 14.07 5.80
C ARG A 251 -9.54 13.71 7.26
N ASP A 252 -8.76 12.66 7.46
CA ASP A 252 -8.22 12.27 8.77
C ASP A 252 -6.69 12.28 8.69
N PRO A 253 -5.99 13.05 9.55
CA PRO A 253 -4.52 13.06 9.60
C PRO A 253 -3.90 11.69 9.89
N GLU A 254 -4.63 10.76 10.50
CA GLU A 254 -4.16 9.39 10.76
C GLU A 254 -4.09 8.55 9.47
N TYR A 255 -4.81 8.93 8.42
CA TYR A 255 -4.86 8.22 7.15
C TYR A 255 -4.32 9.10 6.01
N SER A 256 -3.05 8.91 5.70
CA SER A 256 -2.42 9.60 4.57
C SER A 256 -3.05 9.17 3.23
N PHE A 257 -3.03 10.07 2.25
CA PHE A 257 -3.42 9.70 0.87
C PHE A 257 -2.45 8.70 0.23
N ALA A 258 -1.22 8.62 0.72
CA ALA A 258 -0.27 7.59 0.31
C ALA A 258 -0.81 6.20 0.69
N GLU A 259 -1.20 6.01 1.95
CA GLU A 259 -1.79 4.75 2.43
C GLU A 259 -3.10 4.41 1.72
N ILE A 260 -4.05 5.35 1.70
CA ILE A 260 -5.36 5.13 1.07
C ILE A 260 -5.19 4.80 -0.41
N GLY A 261 -4.36 5.58 -1.12
CA GLY A 261 -4.15 5.44 -2.55
C GLY A 261 -3.47 4.14 -2.94
N GLU A 262 -2.46 3.71 -2.18
CA GLU A 262 -1.77 2.45 -2.44
C GLU A 262 -2.69 1.24 -2.23
N LEU A 263 -3.39 1.18 -1.09
CA LEU A 263 -4.35 0.11 -0.80
C LEU A 263 -5.52 0.13 -1.79
N ALA A 264 -5.98 1.31 -2.19
CA ALA A 264 -7.06 1.44 -3.17
C ALA A 264 -6.62 1.04 -4.58
N ALA A 265 -5.38 1.34 -4.98
CA ALA A 265 -4.84 0.96 -6.29
C ALA A 265 -4.76 -0.55 -6.48
N ILE A 266 -4.67 -1.30 -5.38
CA ILE A 266 -4.60 -2.77 -5.36
C ILE A 266 -5.90 -3.42 -4.86
N HIS A 267 -6.98 -2.65 -4.65
CA HIS A 267 -8.31 -3.16 -4.23
C HIS A 267 -8.33 -3.81 -2.83
N LEU A 268 -7.42 -3.38 -1.94
CA LEU A 268 -7.33 -3.85 -0.55
C LEU A 268 -7.76 -2.80 0.49
N TRP A 269 -8.19 -1.60 0.06
CA TRP A 269 -8.74 -0.63 0.98
C TRP A 269 -10.05 -1.14 1.59
N GLY A 270 -10.02 -1.45 2.89
CA GLY A 270 -11.16 -1.95 3.67
C GLY A 270 -11.88 -0.90 4.51
N GLY A 271 -11.47 0.37 4.43
CA GLY A 271 -11.92 1.45 5.31
C GLY A 271 -11.00 1.69 6.50
N ALA A 272 -11.35 2.69 7.31
CA ALA A 272 -10.62 3.01 8.54
C ALA A 272 -10.54 1.80 9.48
N TYR A 273 -9.37 1.60 10.08
CA TYR A 273 -9.13 0.53 11.02
C TYR A 273 -9.97 0.73 12.30
N PRO A 274 -10.85 -0.22 12.67
CA PRO A 274 -11.76 -0.06 13.81
C PRO A 274 -11.20 -0.66 15.12
N GLY A 275 -10.04 -1.32 15.08
CA GLY A 275 -9.54 -2.10 16.20
C GLY A 275 -9.06 -1.22 17.37
N SER A 276 -9.22 -1.76 18.57
CA SER A 276 -8.82 -1.13 19.83
C SER A 276 -8.35 -2.18 20.84
N LEU A 277 -7.81 -1.73 21.97
CA LEU A 277 -7.38 -2.63 23.04
C LEU A 277 -8.55 -3.46 23.61
N ASP A 278 -9.76 -2.89 23.66
CA ASP A 278 -10.96 -3.54 24.21
C ASP A 278 -11.40 -4.78 23.41
N VAL A 279 -11.03 -4.85 22.13
CA VAL A 279 -11.37 -5.95 21.21
C VAL A 279 -10.15 -6.80 20.82
N LEU A 280 -9.02 -6.58 21.49
CA LEU A 280 -7.81 -7.38 21.33
C LEU A 280 -7.92 -8.65 22.18
N GLU A 281 -7.74 -9.79 21.54
CA GLU A 281 -7.60 -11.09 22.18
C GLU A 281 -6.13 -11.51 22.16
N ALA A 282 -5.58 -11.79 23.34
CA ALA A 282 -4.21 -12.28 23.51
C ALA A 282 -4.23 -13.67 24.13
N THR A 283 -3.55 -14.63 23.50
CA THR A 283 -3.45 -16.01 24.01
C THR A 283 -2.01 -16.52 23.98
N GLN A 284 -1.70 -17.48 24.85
CA GLN A 284 -0.41 -18.19 24.84
C GLN A 284 -0.64 -19.58 24.26
N PRO A 285 -0.36 -19.81 22.96
CA PRO A 285 -0.79 -21.02 22.27
C PRO A 285 0.01 -22.28 22.66
N LEU A 286 1.19 -22.10 23.27
CA LEU A 286 2.13 -23.17 23.62
C LEU A 286 2.54 -23.10 25.09
N ALA A 287 2.23 -24.15 25.87
CA ALA A 287 2.50 -24.17 27.31
C ALA A 287 4.00 -24.22 27.66
N ASP A 288 4.82 -24.81 26.79
CA ASP A 288 6.28 -24.92 26.94
C ASP A 288 7.05 -23.76 26.28
N VAL A 289 6.33 -22.79 25.70
CA VAL A 289 6.88 -21.52 25.19
C VAL A 289 6.04 -20.35 25.75
N PRO A 290 6.09 -20.10 27.06
CA PRO A 290 5.22 -19.12 27.71
C PRO A 290 5.46 -17.68 27.26
N GLY A 291 6.61 -17.37 26.64
CA GLY A 291 6.89 -16.05 26.08
C GLY A 291 6.14 -15.76 24.76
N LEU A 292 5.54 -16.77 24.12
CA LEU A 292 4.82 -16.59 22.87
C LEU A 292 3.37 -16.18 23.11
N TRP A 293 2.99 -15.05 22.55
CA TRP A 293 1.63 -14.53 22.51
C TRP A 293 1.12 -14.48 21.07
N GLU A 294 -0.06 -15.05 20.82
CA GLU A 294 -0.85 -14.82 19.59
C GLU A 294 -1.84 -13.69 19.89
N LEU A 295 -1.80 -12.65 19.06
CA LEU A 295 -2.67 -11.48 19.17
C LEU A 295 -3.63 -11.45 17.98
N ASN A 296 -4.92 -11.37 18.28
CA ASN A 296 -5.99 -11.23 17.31
C ASN A 296 -6.81 -9.99 17.67
N ILE A 297 -6.89 -9.03 16.76
CA ILE A 297 -7.69 -7.81 16.97
C ILE A 297 -8.86 -7.86 16.02
N ALA A 298 -10.08 -7.82 16.56
CA ALA A 298 -11.28 -7.85 15.73
C ALA A 298 -11.39 -6.60 14.85
N GLY A 299 -11.68 -6.80 13.57
CA GLY A 299 -11.88 -5.74 12.58
C GLY A 299 -10.66 -5.47 11.69
N GLY A 300 -10.84 -4.62 10.68
CA GLY A 300 -9.81 -4.36 9.66
C GLY A 300 -9.59 -5.55 8.71
N MET A 301 -8.37 -5.70 8.19
CA MET A 301 -7.99 -6.78 7.25
C MET A 301 -7.87 -8.17 7.90
N GLY A 302 -8.12 -8.31 9.21
CA GLY A 302 -8.05 -9.60 9.91
C GLY A 302 -6.63 -10.14 10.07
N MET A 303 -5.63 -9.26 10.05
CA MET A 303 -4.22 -9.61 10.26
C MET A 303 -4.00 -10.06 11.70
N ARG A 304 -3.34 -11.20 11.85
CA ARG A 304 -2.88 -11.73 13.14
C ARG A 304 -1.44 -11.32 13.36
N GLN A 305 -1.09 -11.05 14.60
CA GLN A 305 0.29 -10.74 14.98
C GLN A 305 0.71 -11.66 16.12
N ALA A 306 2.02 -11.79 16.31
CA ALA A 306 2.56 -12.51 17.45
C ALA A 306 3.56 -11.64 18.21
N VAL A 307 3.68 -11.89 19.50
CA VAL A 307 4.69 -11.26 20.35
C VAL A 307 5.50 -12.34 21.05
N VAL A 308 6.83 -12.20 21.00
CA VAL A 308 7.76 -13.05 21.74
C VAL A 308 8.38 -12.21 22.86
N GLU A 309 8.08 -12.60 24.09
CA GLU A 309 8.66 -12.04 25.31
C GLU A 309 9.81 -12.93 25.79
N LEU A 310 10.97 -12.33 26.03
CA LEU A 310 12.14 -12.99 26.59
C LEU A 310 12.44 -12.48 28.01
N ALA A 311 13.09 -13.32 28.80
CA ALA A 311 13.42 -13.09 30.20
C ALA A 311 14.43 -11.94 30.41
N ASP A 312 15.22 -11.59 29.40
CA ASP A 312 16.13 -10.45 29.43
C ASP A 312 15.42 -9.08 29.30
N GLY A 313 14.10 -9.09 29.15
CA GLY A 313 13.27 -7.91 28.99
C GLY A 313 12.91 -7.61 27.53
N SER A 314 13.43 -8.37 26.57
CA SER A 314 13.07 -8.20 25.16
C SER A 314 11.60 -8.55 24.92
N VAL A 315 10.91 -7.67 24.20
CA VAL A 315 9.58 -7.86 23.63
C VAL A 315 9.70 -7.64 22.12
N ILE A 316 9.51 -8.71 21.35
CA ILE A 316 9.65 -8.73 19.89
C ILE A 316 8.26 -8.90 19.28
N VAL A 317 7.83 -7.93 18.48
CA VAL A 317 6.58 -8.03 17.71
C VAL A 317 6.88 -8.60 16.33
N LEU A 318 6.09 -9.58 15.91
CA LEU A 318 6.13 -10.19 14.58
C LEU A 318 4.99 -9.60 13.74
N ASP A 319 5.35 -9.02 12.60
CA ASP A 319 4.57 -8.11 11.75
C ASP A 319 4.16 -6.80 12.39
N ALA A 320 3.83 -5.82 11.56
CA ALA A 320 3.39 -4.49 11.93
C ALA A 320 2.42 -3.90 10.88
N PRO A 321 1.18 -4.39 10.80
CA PRO A 321 0.14 -3.76 9.99
C PRO A 321 -0.10 -2.31 10.43
N PRO A 322 -0.56 -1.44 9.51
CA PRO A 322 -0.89 -0.06 9.86
C PRO A 322 -1.98 -0.04 10.95
N HIS A 323 -1.89 0.93 11.86
CA HIS A 323 -2.82 1.16 12.98
C HIS A 323 -2.84 0.09 14.09
N GLN A 324 -2.62 -1.19 13.79
CA GLN A 324 -2.52 -2.27 14.80
C GLN A 324 -1.32 -2.06 15.74
N SER A 325 -0.23 -1.52 15.21
CA SER A 325 0.98 -1.12 15.95
C SER A 325 0.69 -0.34 17.22
N LYS A 326 -0.18 0.68 17.15
CA LYS A 326 -0.55 1.54 18.30
C LYS A 326 -1.24 0.74 19.40
N VAL A 327 -2.15 -0.16 19.02
CA VAL A 327 -2.87 -1.04 19.94
C VAL A 327 -1.91 -2.02 20.62
N ILE A 328 -0.96 -2.59 19.87
CA ILE A 328 0.04 -3.52 20.43
C ILE A 328 1.02 -2.82 21.38
N ILE A 329 1.45 -1.60 21.05
CA ILE A 329 2.29 -0.80 21.96
C ILE A 329 1.56 -0.55 23.28
N GLU A 330 0.28 -0.18 23.21
CA GLU A 330 -0.55 0.00 24.39
C GLU A 330 -0.72 -1.31 25.17
N TRP A 331 -1.04 -2.41 24.48
CA TRP A 331 -1.19 -3.74 25.07
C TRP A 331 0.07 -4.21 25.79
N ALA A 332 1.25 -4.07 25.17
CA ALA A 332 2.51 -4.49 25.77
C ALA A 332 2.80 -3.70 27.06
N ASN A 333 2.56 -2.38 27.03
CA ASN A 333 2.73 -1.53 28.21
C ASN A 333 1.76 -1.89 29.35
N GLN A 334 0.48 -2.17 29.04
CA GLN A 334 -0.54 -2.45 30.06
C GLN A 334 -0.51 -3.89 30.58
N THR A 335 -0.24 -4.86 29.71
CA THR A 335 -0.34 -6.30 30.00
C THR A 335 1.00 -6.87 30.43
N LEU A 336 2.07 -6.58 29.68
CA LEU A 336 3.41 -7.10 29.98
C LEU A 336 4.18 -6.17 30.94
N GLY A 337 3.75 -4.91 31.07
CA GLY A 337 4.49 -3.89 31.82
C GLY A 337 5.84 -3.56 31.19
N LYS A 338 5.99 -3.84 29.88
CA LYS A 338 7.25 -3.73 29.11
C LYS A 338 7.00 -2.94 27.83
N ALA A 339 7.98 -2.13 27.46
CA ALA A 339 8.00 -1.50 26.14
C ALA A 339 8.35 -2.54 25.07
N VAL A 340 7.81 -2.36 23.86
CA VAL A 340 8.25 -3.13 22.69
C VAL A 340 9.70 -2.76 22.38
N THR A 341 10.56 -3.77 22.30
CA THR A 341 12.00 -3.59 22.09
C THR A 341 12.43 -3.82 20.66
N HIS A 342 11.71 -4.68 19.94
CA HIS A 342 12.01 -5.02 18.55
C HIS A 342 10.71 -5.20 17.76
N VAL A 343 10.77 -4.87 16.47
CA VAL A 343 9.73 -5.19 15.49
C VAL A 343 10.38 -5.91 14.32
N TRP A 344 9.77 -7.00 13.88
CA TRP A 344 10.20 -7.79 12.75
C TRP A 344 9.02 -7.99 11.79
N PRO A 345 8.97 -7.25 10.67
CA PRO A 345 8.04 -7.57 9.60
C PRO A 345 8.52 -8.83 8.86
N THR A 346 7.61 -9.72 8.52
CA THR A 346 7.86 -10.91 7.69
C THR A 346 8.40 -10.52 6.31
N HIS A 347 7.90 -9.41 5.76
CA HIS A 347 8.35 -8.82 4.51
C HIS A 347 7.92 -7.34 4.38
N HIS A 348 8.35 -6.67 3.31
CA HIS A 348 8.19 -5.22 3.14
C HIS A 348 6.78 -4.71 2.76
N HIS A 349 5.83 -5.58 2.41
CA HIS A 349 4.49 -5.12 2.04
C HIS A 349 3.82 -4.38 3.20
N HIS A 350 3.00 -3.41 2.84
CA HIS A 350 2.57 -2.35 3.76
C HIS A 350 1.65 -2.88 4.87
N ASP A 351 0.89 -3.93 4.58
CA ASP A 351 0.09 -4.68 5.53
C ASP A 351 0.91 -5.47 6.57
N HIS A 352 2.21 -5.66 6.35
CA HIS A 352 3.14 -6.26 7.33
C HIS A 352 4.13 -5.26 7.91
N ALA A 353 4.33 -4.11 7.27
CA ALA A 353 5.42 -3.21 7.63
C ALA A 353 4.99 -1.79 8.02
N PHE A 354 3.83 -1.25 7.59
CA PHE A 354 3.54 0.19 7.77
C PHE A 354 3.56 0.65 9.23
N GLY A 355 3.15 -0.21 10.15
CA GLY A 355 3.19 0.05 11.59
C GLY A 355 4.59 0.07 12.20
N VAL A 356 5.65 -0.30 11.45
CA VAL A 356 7.05 -0.24 11.91
C VAL A 356 7.40 1.18 12.39
N ALA A 357 6.90 2.21 11.71
CA ALA A 357 7.16 3.61 12.07
C ALA A 357 6.73 3.92 13.52
N ASP A 358 5.58 3.40 13.96
CA ASP A 358 5.09 3.61 15.32
C ASP A 358 5.98 2.91 16.36
N PHE A 359 6.40 1.68 16.10
CA PHE A 359 7.29 0.94 17.01
C PHE A 359 8.66 1.61 17.13
N VAL A 360 9.25 2.03 16.01
CA VAL A 360 10.52 2.75 15.96
C VAL A 360 10.43 4.08 16.70
N ALA A 361 9.34 4.84 16.51
CA ALA A 361 9.10 6.08 17.23
C ALA A 361 9.00 5.89 18.74
N ASN A 362 8.60 4.69 19.18
CA ASN A 362 8.56 4.27 20.59
C ASN A 362 9.85 3.58 21.08
N GLY A 363 10.93 3.62 20.29
CA GLY A 363 12.26 3.17 20.69
C GLY A 363 12.60 1.71 20.37
N ALA A 364 11.72 0.99 19.65
CA ALA A 364 12.02 -0.36 19.20
C ALA A 364 13.12 -0.36 18.12
N GLN A 365 13.91 -1.44 18.07
CA GLN A 365 14.82 -1.72 16.97
C GLN A 365 14.08 -2.45 15.84
N LEU A 366 14.42 -2.10 14.60
CA LEU A 366 13.93 -2.82 13.42
C LEU A 366 14.81 -4.04 13.16
N ILE A 367 14.19 -5.21 12.98
CA ILE A 367 14.86 -6.42 12.52
C ILE A 367 14.42 -6.71 11.08
N VAL A 368 15.35 -6.79 10.13
CA VAL A 368 15.06 -7.07 8.72
C VAL A 368 16.18 -7.86 8.03
N PRO A 369 15.94 -8.52 6.89
CA PRO A 369 17.02 -9.06 6.07
C PRO A 369 18.00 -7.97 5.61
N GLU A 370 19.28 -8.32 5.41
CA GLU A 370 20.33 -7.39 4.95
C GLU A 370 19.91 -6.65 3.65
N GLN A 371 19.19 -7.33 2.76
CA GLN A 371 18.69 -6.75 1.51
C GLN A 371 17.58 -5.70 1.69
N ALA A 372 16.86 -5.72 2.82
CA ALA A 372 15.68 -4.88 3.04
C ALA A 372 15.99 -3.54 3.70
N VAL A 373 17.20 -3.36 4.25
CA VAL A 373 17.58 -2.16 5.03
C VAL A 373 17.32 -0.85 4.28
N ASP A 374 17.64 -0.79 2.98
CA ASP A 374 17.53 0.45 2.19
C ASP A 374 16.09 0.93 2.01
N TYR A 375 15.11 0.03 2.09
CA TYR A 375 13.69 0.38 1.98
C TYR A 375 13.19 1.21 3.15
N TYR A 376 13.67 0.90 4.35
CA TYR A 376 13.35 1.62 5.57
C TYR A 376 14.20 2.89 5.78
N SER A 377 14.96 3.32 4.76
CA SER A 377 15.89 4.45 4.89
C SER A 377 15.21 5.77 5.25
N GLY A 378 13.96 5.99 4.84
CA GLY A 378 13.23 7.22 5.18
C GLY A 378 12.79 7.31 6.65
N LEU A 379 12.86 6.21 7.41
CA LEU A 379 12.70 6.22 8.87
C LEU A 379 13.90 6.83 9.61
N ASN A 380 15.00 7.17 8.91
CA ASN A 380 16.20 7.81 9.48
C ASN A 380 16.81 7.05 10.68
N LEU A 381 16.76 5.72 10.63
CA LEU A 381 17.26 4.83 11.67
C LEU A 381 18.79 4.96 11.83
N LYS A 382 19.27 4.98 13.09
CA LYS A 382 20.70 4.83 13.38
C LYS A 382 21.11 3.38 13.17
N ARG A 383 22.42 3.17 12.96
CA ARG A 383 22.98 1.83 12.72
C ARG A 383 22.71 0.86 13.89
N ASP A 384 22.67 1.35 15.12
CA ASP A 384 22.35 0.58 16.33
C ASP A 384 20.85 0.38 16.56
N GLN A 385 19.99 0.92 15.68
CA GLN A 385 18.54 0.69 15.69
C GLN A 385 18.08 -0.35 14.66
N VAL A 386 19.01 -0.95 13.92
CA VAL A 386 18.72 -1.96 12.90
C VAL A 386 19.53 -3.22 13.18
N LEU A 387 18.83 -4.33 13.40
CA LEU A 387 19.41 -5.67 13.43
C LEU A 387 19.15 -6.34 12.09
N THR A 388 20.14 -7.06 11.58
CA THR A 388 20.05 -7.70 10.27
C THR A 388 20.38 -9.18 10.32
N TYR A 389 19.77 -9.92 9.40
CA TYR A 389 20.04 -11.33 9.14
C TYR A 389 20.08 -11.57 7.63
N LYS A 390 20.47 -12.77 7.21
CA LYS A 390 20.47 -13.13 5.78
C LYS A 390 20.25 -14.62 5.59
N PHE A 391 19.90 -14.99 4.37
CA PHE A 391 19.77 -16.40 3.98
C PHE A 391 20.94 -17.28 4.47
N GLY A 392 20.59 -18.43 5.04
CA GLY A 392 21.53 -19.40 5.63
C GLY A 392 22.20 -18.95 6.94
N LYS A 393 21.87 -17.77 7.46
CA LYS A 393 22.35 -17.24 8.75
C LYS A 393 21.20 -16.55 9.49
N PRO A 394 20.27 -17.33 10.08
CA PRO A 394 19.15 -16.77 10.82
C PRO A 394 19.62 -15.95 12.02
N LEU A 395 18.84 -14.93 12.38
CA LEU A 395 19.04 -14.23 13.66
C LEU A 395 18.41 -15.05 14.78
N MET A 396 19.22 -15.38 15.78
CA MET A 396 18.78 -16.12 16.96
C MET A 396 18.61 -15.17 18.13
N LEU A 397 17.41 -15.13 18.72
CA LEU A 397 17.08 -14.46 19.96
C LEU A 397 16.55 -15.51 20.94
N SER A 398 17.09 -15.58 22.16
CA SER A 398 16.71 -16.64 23.10
C SER A 398 16.98 -16.28 24.54
N ASP A 399 16.23 -16.91 25.44
CA ASP A 399 16.49 -16.95 26.89
C ASP A 399 16.58 -18.40 27.39
N GLU A 400 16.34 -18.63 28.68
CA GLU A 400 16.35 -19.97 29.29
C GLU A 400 15.15 -20.85 28.91
N GLN A 401 14.07 -20.27 28.38
CA GLN A 401 12.79 -20.94 28.10
C GLN A 401 12.43 -20.96 26.61
N THR A 402 12.70 -19.89 25.88
CA THR A 402 12.25 -19.63 24.52
C THR A 402 13.45 -19.37 23.60
N GLN A 403 13.36 -19.89 22.38
CA GLN A 403 14.24 -19.57 21.28
C GLN A 403 13.40 -19.15 20.07
N LEU A 404 13.73 -17.98 19.53
CA LEU A 404 13.21 -17.40 18.30
C LEU A 404 14.34 -17.36 17.26
N ALA A 405 14.10 -17.96 16.10
CA ALA A 405 14.94 -17.84 14.93
C ALA A 405 14.19 -17.08 13.83
N LEU A 406 14.78 -16.02 13.30
CA LEU A 406 14.25 -15.26 12.17
C LEU A 406 14.99 -15.70 10.91
N VAL A 407 14.25 -16.28 9.97
CA VAL A 407 14.79 -16.99 8.81
C VAL A 407 14.42 -16.24 7.53
N ASP A 408 15.39 -15.99 6.67
CA ASP A 408 15.19 -15.42 5.33
C ASP A 408 14.94 -16.58 4.37
N MET A 409 13.87 -16.52 3.56
CA MET A 409 13.52 -17.58 2.61
C MET A 409 14.21 -17.45 1.25
N GLN A 410 15.09 -16.46 1.08
CA GLN A 410 15.83 -16.21 -0.18
C GLN A 410 14.93 -15.79 -1.36
N ALA A 411 14.04 -14.83 -1.12
CA ALA A 411 12.95 -14.43 -2.02
C ALA A 411 11.92 -15.55 -2.23
N THR A 412 10.65 -15.16 -2.17
CA THR A 412 9.51 -16.04 -2.43
C THR A 412 8.79 -15.58 -3.68
N ILE A 413 7.78 -16.35 -4.12
CA ILE A 413 6.88 -15.89 -5.19
C ILE A 413 6.13 -14.61 -4.81
N HIS A 414 5.96 -14.39 -3.50
CA HIS A 414 5.22 -13.27 -2.95
C HIS A 414 6.08 -12.01 -2.78
N ALA A 415 7.23 -12.13 -2.11
CA ALA A 415 8.10 -11.00 -1.81
C ALA A 415 9.60 -11.37 -1.75
N HIS A 416 10.46 -10.44 -2.17
CA HIS A 416 11.90 -10.68 -2.24
C HIS A 416 12.61 -10.81 -0.87
N ASP A 417 12.06 -10.21 0.19
CA ASP A 417 12.61 -10.22 1.54
C ASP A 417 11.80 -11.03 2.54
N HIS A 418 10.94 -11.91 2.02
CA HIS A 418 10.09 -12.75 2.83
C HIS A 418 10.91 -13.68 3.74
N GLY A 419 10.55 -13.68 5.02
CA GLY A 419 11.02 -14.63 6.01
C GLY A 419 9.91 -15.15 6.91
N TYR A 420 10.22 -16.22 7.64
CA TYR A 420 9.37 -16.77 8.70
C TYR A 420 10.11 -16.77 10.04
N ALA A 421 9.35 -16.82 11.13
CA ALA A 421 9.88 -16.96 12.47
C ALA A 421 9.66 -18.40 12.98
N TYR A 422 10.74 -19.03 13.44
CA TYR A 422 10.72 -20.35 14.06
C TYR A 422 10.89 -20.23 15.57
N ILE A 423 9.86 -20.65 16.31
CA ILE A 423 9.72 -20.42 17.75
C ILE A 423 9.59 -21.76 18.47
N ARG A 424 10.40 -21.97 19.50
CA ARG A 424 10.43 -23.24 20.26
C ARG A 424 11.00 -23.06 21.67
N PRO A 425 10.93 -24.08 22.53
CA PRO A 425 11.65 -24.05 23.80
C PRO A 425 13.17 -23.94 23.59
N ALA A 426 13.88 -23.23 24.47
CA ALA A 426 15.33 -23.01 24.37
C ALA A 426 16.13 -24.32 24.37
N CYS A 427 15.67 -25.32 25.12
CA CYS A 427 16.20 -26.68 25.14
C CYS A 427 15.13 -27.67 24.64
N PRO A 428 14.93 -27.81 23.32
CA PRO A 428 13.86 -28.64 22.80
C PRO A 428 14.12 -30.13 23.03
N ALA A 429 13.10 -30.84 23.49
CA ALA A 429 13.05 -32.30 23.55
C ALA A 429 12.24 -32.84 22.35
N SER A 430 12.23 -34.16 22.16
CA SER A 430 11.50 -34.79 21.05
C SER A 430 9.99 -34.54 21.06
N ASN A 431 9.42 -34.13 22.19
CA ASN A 431 8.01 -33.81 22.36
C ASN A 431 7.75 -32.31 22.62
N SER A 432 8.76 -31.46 22.45
CA SER A 432 8.59 -30.01 22.56
C SER A 432 7.69 -29.48 21.46
N SER A 433 6.92 -28.45 21.79
CA SER A 433 6.14 -27.71 20.81
C SER A 433 7.05 -26.89 19.89
N THR A 434 6.51 -26.55 18.73
CA THR A 434 7.10 -25.61 17.78
C THR A 434 5.98 -24.75 17.22
N ALA A 435 6.22 -23.46 17.08
CA ALA A 435 5.37 -22.55 16.32
C ALA A 435 6.15 -21.98 15.14
N ILE A 436 5.46 -21.83 14.02
CA ILE A 436 5.91 -21.03 12.87
C ILE A 436 5.01 -19.82 12.77
N PHE A 437 5.61 -18.63 12.68
CA PHE A 437 4.90 -17.43 12.28
C PHE A 437 5.36 -17.06 10.86
N ASP A 438 4.39 -17.00 9.96
CA ASP A 438 4.54 -16.78 8.53
C ASP A 438 3.34 -15.98 8.03
N ALA A 439 3.52 -15.23 6.96
CA ALA A 439 2.48 -14.46 6.30
C ALA A 439 2.34 -14.87 4.84
N ASP A 440 1.16 -14.69 4.26
CA ASP A 440 0.89 -14.74 2.81
C ASP A 440 1.26 -16.01 2.02
N HIS A 441 1.75 -17.09 2.65
CA HIS A 441 1.84 -18.39 1.99
C HIS A 441 0.51 -19.17 2.05
N GLY A 442 -0.38 -18.87 3.00
CA GLY A 442 -1.61 -19.64 3.19
C GLY A 442 -2.60 -19.02 4.18
N ASN A 443 -3.91 -19.16 3.90
CA ASN A 443 -4.96 -18.97 4.89
C ASN A 443 -5.71 -20.28 5.08
N LEU A 444 -5.66 -20.84 6.30
CA LEU A 444 -6.29 -22.13 6.62
C LEU A 444 -7.81 -22.13 6.38
N ASN A 445 -8.47 -20.97 6.46
CA ASN A 445 -9.92 -20.87 6.22
C ASN A 445 -10.28 -21.00 4.73
N PHE A 446 -9.34 -20.76 3.83
CA PHE A 446 -9.54 -20.73 2.38
C PHE A 446 -8.48 -21.56 1.65
N ILE A 447 -7.86 -22.53 2.32
CA ILE A 447 -6.71 -23.27 1.80
C ILE A 447 -7.02 -24.03 0.49
N GLU A 448 -8.30 -24.33 0.24
CA GLU A 448 -8.76 -24.95 -1.00
C GLU A 448 -8.75 -23.99 -2.20
N GLU A 449 -8.79 -22.69 -1.96
CA GLU A 449 -8.85 -21.62 -2.98
C GLU A 449 -7.50 -20.87 -3.13
N PHE A 450 -6.56 -21.09 -2.20
CA PHE A 450 -5.21 -20.56 -2.22
C PHE A 450 -4.33 -21.21 -3.30
N ASP A 451 -3.34 -20.48 -3.81
CA ASP A 451 -2.31 -21.08 -4.66
C ASP A 451 -1.42 -22.02 -3.84
N HIS A 452 -1.50 -23.31 -4.16
CA HIS A 452 -0.73 -24.35 -3.49
C HIS A 452 0.77 -24.24 -3.73
N ASN A 453 1.23 -23.52 -4.76
CA ASN A 453 2.67 -23.30 -4.97
C ASN A 453 3.31 -22.48 -3.84
N ALA A 454 2.60 -21.47 -3.31
CA ALA A 454 3.09 -20.68 -2.17
C ALA A 454 3.17 -21.54 -0.91
N ILE A 455 2.16 -22.39 -0.66
CA ILE A 455 2.18 -23.34 0.45
C ILE A 455 3.33 -24.35 0.29
N GLU A 456 3.51 -24.90 -0.92
CA GLU A 456 4.60 -25.84 -1.22
C GLU A 456 5.98 -25.19 -1.02
N GLU A 457 6.15 -23.91 -1.39
CA GLU A 457 7.36 -23.13 -1.15
C GLU A 457 7.68 -23.04 0.35
N LEU A 458 6.70 -22.66 1.18
CA LEU A 458 6.85 -22.63 2.63
C LEU A 458 7.19 -24.02 3.18
N VAL A 459 6.43 -25.05 2.84
CA VAL A 459 6.65 -26.42 3.34
C VAL A 459 8.03 -26.94 2.94
N ALA A 460 8.51 -26.62 1.73
CA ALA A 460 9.84 -26.98 1.27
C ALA A 460 10.94 -26.27 2.08
N ALA A 461 10.77 -24.97 2.37
CA ALA A 461 11.70 -24.21 3.20
C ALA A 461 11.75 -24.77 4.63
N LEU A 462 10.58 -24.98 5.25
CA LEU A 462 10.47 -25.57 6.60
C LEU A 462 11.13 -26.97 6.66
N ALA A 463 10.91 -27.80 5.64
CA ALA A 463 11.53 -29.12 5.57
C ALA A 463 13.06 -29.05 5.39
N ALA A 464 13.55 -28.13 4.57
CA ALA A 464 14.99 -27.92 4.35
C ALA A 464 15.70 -27.47 5.64
N ASP A 465 15.03 -26.65 6.44
CA ASP A 465 15.53 -26.15 7.72
C ASP A 465 15.27 -27.11 8.89
N GLY A 466 14.68 -28.28 8.62
CA GLY A 466 14.49 -29.33 9.60
C GLY A 466 13.43 -28.98 10.66
N VAL A 467 12.47 -28.13 10.32
CA VAL A 467 11.32 -27.82 11.17
C VAL A 467 10.51 -29.10 11.40
N ALA A 468 10.08 -29.30 12.65
CA ALA A 468 9.34 -30.50 13.03
C ALA A 468 7.98 -30.55 12.34
N SER A 469 7.55 -31.72 11.86
CA SER A 469 6.29 -31.90 11.13
C SER A 469 5.03 -31.67 11.97
N ASN A 470 5.17 -31.49 13.28
CA ASN A 470 4.10 -31.16 14.23
C ASN A 470 4.12 -29.68 14.65
N ALA A 471 4.87 -28.83 13.93
CA ALA A 471 4.82 -27.39 14.09
C ALA A 471 3.37 -26.89 14.00
N LYS A 472 3.03 -25.93 14.86
CA LYS A 472 1.76 -25.22 14.84
C LYS A 472 1.86 -23.93 14.05
#